data_AF-A0A945Q5G5-F1
#
_entry.id   AF-A0A945Q5G5-F1
#
_cell.length_a   1.000
_cell.length_b   1.000
_cell.length_c   1.000
_cell.angle_alpha   90.00
_cell.angle_beta   90.00
_cell.angle_gamma   90.00
#
_symmetry.space_group_name_H-M   'P 1'
#
loop_
_entity.id
_entity.type
_entity.pdbx_description
1 polymer ?
#
loop_
_entity_poly.entity_id
_entity_poly.type
_entity_poly.pdbx_seq_one_letter_code
_entity_poly.pdbx_strand_id
1 'polypeptide(L)' 'MSTPEAISPLAPTAFPDMAPVAGVRLASAACGVKYAGRTDVLLAELAAGTTVAGVFTKSKT' A
#
# COMPACT_ATOMS: atom_id res chain seq x y z
N MET A 1 -16.35 11.53 15.48
CA MET A 1 -15.32 12.10 14.58
C MET A 1 -13.98 11.87 15.26
N SER A 2 -13.20 10.90 14.78
CA SER A 2 -11.96 10.47 15.45
C SER A 2 -10.86 11.53 15.27
N THR A 3 -10.13 11.82 16.34
CA THR A 3 -8.95 12.71 16.35
C THR A 3 -7.95 12.27 15.27
N PRO A 4 -7.37 13.19 14.47
CA PRO A 4 -6.37 12.82 13.48
C PRO A 4 -5.18 12.16 14.18
N GLU A 5 -4.78 10.97 13.71
CA GLU A 5 -3.58 10.28 14.21
C GLU A 5 -2.36 11.19 14.10
N ALA A 6 -1.48 11.14 15.09
CA ALA A 6 -0.24 11.89 15.07
C ALA A 6 0.60 11.49 13.86
N ILE A 7 1.00 12.48 13.05
CA ILE A 7 1.91 12.27 11.93
C ILE A 7 3.22 11.69 12.48
N SER A 8 3.68 10.58 11.89
CA SER A 8 4.92 9.92 12.31
C SER A 8 6.10 10.90 12.25
N PRO A 9 7.00 10.92 13.25
CA PRO A 9 8.22 11.73 13.20
C PRO A 9 9.18 11.29 12.08
N LEU A 10 8.96 10.10 11.50
CA LEU A 10 9.71 9.60 10.34
C LEU A 10 9.06 9.96 9.01
N ALA A 11 7.87 10.57 9.01
CA ALA A 11 7.21 10.97 7.79
C ALA A 11 7.97 12.13 7.14
N PRO A 12 8.31 12.05 5.85
CA PRO A 12 8.89 13.18 5.14
C PRO A 12 7.87 14.32 5.03
N THR A 13 8.35 15.56 4.91
CA THR A 13 7.49 16.75 4.76
C THR A 13 6.61 16.69 3.51
N ALA A 14 7.09 16.04 2.45
CA ALA A 14 6.33 15.78 1.23
C ALA A 14 6.80 14.46 0.58
N PHE A 15 5.89 13.84 -0.17
CA PHE A 15 6.24 12.74 -1.07
C PHE A 15 6.55 13.30 -2.47
N PRO A 16 7.47 12.67 -3.22
CA PRO A 16 7.69 13.04 -4.61
C PRO A 16 6.48 12.68 -5.47
N ASP A 17 6.31 13.38 -6.59
CA ASP A 17 5.34 12.98 -7.61
C ASP A 17 5.76 11.64 -8.20
N MET A 18 4.93 10.62 -7.98
CA MET A 18 5.18 9.27 -8.48
C MET A 18 4.51 9.12 -9.85
N ALA A 19 5.33 9.00 -10.90
CA ALA A 19 4.83 8.69 -12.23
C ALA A 19 4.17 7.29 -12.24
N PRO A 20 3.07 7.11 -13.00
CA PRO A 20 2.44 5.80 -13.14
C PRO A 20 3.36 4.83 -13.87
N VAL A 21 3.33 3.57 -13.44
CA VAL A 21 4.02 2.47 -14.13
C VAL A 21 3.08 1.87 -15.16
N ALA A 22 3.48 1.88 -16.44
CA ALA A 22 2.69 1.31 -17.52
C ALA A 22 2.38 -0.17 -17.25
N GLY A 23 1.11 -0.56 -17.39
CA GLY A 23 0.66 -1.94 -17.15
C GLY A 23 0.44 -2.30 -15.68
N VAL A 24 0.58 -1.36 -14.74
CA VAL A 24 0.28 -1.56 -13.31
C VAL A 24 -0.93 -0.73 -12.91
N ARG A 25 -1.89 -1.36 -12.22
CA ARG A 25 -3.05 -0.69 -11.62
C ARG A 25 -3.09 -0.99 -10.13
N LEU A 26 -3.22 0.05 -9.31
CA LEU A 26 -3.30 -0.06 -7.86
C LEU A 26 -4.67 0.43 -7.38
N ALA A 27 -5.28 -0.32 -6.47
CA ALA A 27 -6.50 0.08 -5.78
C ALA A 27 -6.38 -0.27 -4.31
N SER A 28 -6.98 0.54 -3.44
CA SER A 28 -7.03 0.26 -2.01
C SER A 28 -8.42 0.50 -1.46
N ALA A 29 -8.80 -0.26 -0.44
CA ALA A 29 -10.12 -0.19 0.17
C ALA A 29 -10.07 -0.45 1.68
N ALA A 30 -11.05 0.10 2.39
CA ALA A 30 -11.31 -0.21 3.79
C ALA A 30 -12.27 -1.41 3.86
N CYS A 31 -11.73 -2.62 3.88
CA CYS A 31 -12.48 -3.87 3.90
C CYS A 31 -12.77 -4.38 5.32
N GLY A 32 -12.19 -3.76 6.35
CA GLY A 32 -12.44 -4.10 7.75
C GLY A 32 -11.80 -5.43 8.19
N VAL A 33 -10.69 -5.82 7.55
CA VAL A 33 -9.89 -7.01 7.87
C VAL A 33 -9.23 -6.86 9.25
N LYS A 34 -8.72 -5.67 9.56
CA LYS A 34 -8.09 -5.38 10.85
C LYS A 34 -8.88 -4.40 11.68
N TYR A 35 -9.23 -3.24 11.13
CA TYR A 35 -9.92 -2.16 11.83
C TYR A 35 -10.92 -1.45 10.91
N ALA A 36 -12.10 -1.14 11.44
CA ALA A 36 -13.12 -0.42 10.70
C ALA A 36 -12.69 1.03 10.39
N GLY A 37 -13.04 1.53 9.21
CA GLY A 37 -12.81 2.92 8.81
C GLY A 37 -11.37 3.25 8.37
N ARG A 38 -10.49 2.26 8.24
CA ARG A 38 -9.12 2.42 7.72
C ARG A 38 -8.93 1.59 6.46
N THR A 39 -8.31 2.18 5.45
CA THR A 39 -7.84 1.44 4.27
C THR A 39 -6.84 0.37 4.71
N ASP A 40 -7.19 -0.89 4.50
CA ASP A 40 -6.46 -2.04 5.03
C ASP A 40 -6.20 -3.15 4.00
N VAL A 41 -6.76 -3.01 2.79
CA VAL A 41 -6.51 -3.91 1.67
C VAL A 41 -5.94 -3.13 0.49
N LEU A 42 -4.91 -3.71 -0.13
CA LEU A 42 -4.31 -3.27 -1.38
C LEU A 42 -4.52 -4.35 -2.45
N LEU A 43 -4.99 -3.95 -3.63
CA LEU A 43 -5.00 -4.75 -4.84
C LEU A 43 -4.00 -4.15 -5.82
N ALA A 44 -3.08 -5.00 -6.31
CA ALA A 44 -2.19 -4.69 -7.40
C ALA A 44 -2.53 -5.61 -8.59
N GLU A 45 -2.95 -5.00 -9.70
CA GLU A 45 -3.25 -5.67 -10.96
C GLU A 45 -2.10 -5.38 -11.94
N LEU A 46 -1.60 -6.45 -12.57
CA LEU A 46 -0.51 -6.40 -13.54
C LEU A 46 -1.04 -6.86 -14.91
N ALA A 47 -0.65 -6.15 -15.97
CA ALA A 47 -1.03 -6.50 -17.34
C ALA A 47 -0.59 -7.93 -17.71
N ALA A 48 -1.38 -8.58 -18.57
CA ALA A 48 -1.06 -9.91 -19.07
C ALA A 48 0.34 -9.97 -19.72
N GLY A 49 1.08 -11.04 -19.44
CA GLY A 49 2.47 -11.21 -19.90
C GLY A 49 3.54 -10.63 -18.96
N THR A 50 3.14 -10.00 -17.85
CA THR A 50 4.11 -9.52 -16.83
C THR A 50 4.81 -10.69 -16.14
N THR A 51 6.14 -10.68 -16.13
CA THR A 51 6.97 -11.63 -15.35
C THR A 51 7.13 -11.13 -13.92
N VAL A 52 6.97 -12.02 -12.94
CA VAL A 52 7.05 -11.68 -11.50
C VAL A 52 8.15 -12.49 -10.82
N ALA A 53 8.89 -11.84 -9.93
CA ALA A 53 9.80 -12.47 -9.00
C ALA A 53 9.55 -11.93 -7.59
N GLY A 54 9.74 -12.76 -6.57
CA GLY A 54 9.52 -12.38 -5.18
C GLY A 54 10.43 -13.15 -4.24
N VAL A 55 10.87 -12.49 -3.17
CA VAL A 55 11.59 -13.10 -2.05
C VAL A 55 10.82 -12.84 -0.76
N PHE A 56 10.92 -13.76 0.18
CA PHE A 56 10.23 -13.67 1.46
C PHE A 56 11.18 -13.27 2.59
N THR A 57 10.62 -12.72 3.67
CA THR A 57 11.37 -12.51 4.91
C THR A 57 11.89 -13.85 5.46
N LYS A 58 13.08 -13.83 6.07
CA LYS A 58 13.67 -14.99 6.76
C LYS A 58 13.40 -14.99 8.28
N SER A 59 12.54 -14.08 8.76
CA SER A 59 12.20 -14.02 10.19
C SER A 59 11.56 -15.33 10.65
N LYS A 60 11.96 -15.83 11.82
CA LYS A 60 11.42 -17.05 12.44
C LYS A 60 10.38 -16.77 13.54
N THR A 61 10.18 -15.51 13.85
CA THR A 61 9.35 -14.93 14.91
C THR A 61 8.58 -13.76 14.34
#